data_AF-A0A7C7CZU7-F1
#
_entry.id   AF-A0A7C7CZU7-F1
#
_cell.length_a   1.000
_cell.length_b   1.000
_cell.length_c   1.000
_cell.angle_alpha   90.00
_cell.angle_beta   90.00
_cell.angle_gamma   90.00
#
_symmetry.space_group_name_H-M   'P 1'
#
loop_
_entity.id
_entity.type
_entity.pdbx_description
1 polymer ?
#
loop_
_entity_poly.entity_id
_entity_poly.type
_entity_poly.pdbx_seq_one_letter_code
_entity_poly.pdbx_strand_id
1 'polypeptide(L)'
;MDPKNFKGSRWVIVPGKYEGVEKYAVDELYKLVQQYVPYVLPVFSDDTDSEKFKDYNVIFIGTEESNMYIAKFKKDGIVEFKK
;
A
#
# COMPACT_ATOMS: atom_id res chain seq x y z
N MET A 1 4.86 -10.68 24.28
CA MET A 1 5.91 -10.03 23.47
C MET A 1 5.48 -8.59 23.29
N ASP A 2 6.11 -7.66 24.02
CA ASP A 2 5.87 -6.23 23.83
C ASP A 2 6.13 -5.85 22.37
N PRO A 3 5.16 -5.25 21.65
CA PRO A 3 5.42 -4.63 20.38
C PRO A 3 6.23 -3.35 20.65
N LYS A 4 7.51 -3.53 21.01
CA LYS A 4 8.47 -2.45 21.22
C LYS A 4 8.38 -1.51 20.03
N ASN A 5 7.95 -0.29 20.32
CA ASN A 5 7.87 0.83 19.39
C ASN A 5 9.11 0.86 18.48
N PHE A 6 8.95 0.36 17.26
CA PHE A 6 9.96 0.49 16.24
C PHE A 6 10.07 1.99 15.94
N LYS A 7 11.26 2.56 16.13
CA LYS A 7 11.54 4.01 15.94
C LYS A 7 11.50 4.46 14.46
N GLY A 8 10.92 3.67 13.56
CA GLY A 8 10.81 3.98 12.13
C GLY A 8 9.37 3.88 11.66
N SER A 9 9.02 4.67 10.64
CA SER A 9 7.70 4.65 10.01
C SER A 9 7.39 3.25 9.50
N ARG A 10 6.27 2.69 9.96
CA ARG A 10 5.82 1.35 9.54
C ARG A 10 5.36 1.42 8.09
N TRP A 11 5.43 0.29 7.40
CA TRP A 11 4.99 0.14 6.03
C TRP A 11 3.58 -0.43 6.00
N VAL A 12 2.80 -0.05 5.00
CA VAL A 12 1.46 -0.58 4.76
C VAL A 12 1.24 -0.74 3.25
N ILE A 13 0.37 -1.68 2.86
CA ILE A 13 -0.07 -1.84 1.48
C ILE A 13 -1.52 -1.39 1.37
N VAL A 14 -1.81 -0.62 0.32
CA VAL A 14 -3.18 -0.21 -0.07
C VAL A 14 -3.41 -0.71 -1.49
N PRO A 15 -4.01 -1.91 -1.66
CA PRO A 15 -4.35 -2.43 -2.97
C PRO A 15 -5.62 -1.77 -3.50
N GLY A 16 -5.79 -1.80 -4.81
CA GLY A 16 -7.05 -1.48 -5.44
C GLY A 16 -8.04 -2.64 -5.31
N LYS A 17 -8.18 -3.42 -6.37
CA LYS A 17 -9.02 -4.62 -6.38
C LYS A 17 -8.22 -5.78 -5.80
N TYR A 18 -8.63 -6.30 -4.64
CA TYR A 18 -8.01 -7.48 -4.06
C TYR A 18 -8.53 -8.79 -4.69
N GLU A 19 -8.47 -8.87 -6.02
CA GLU A 19 -8.89 -10.02 -6.83
C GLU A 19 -7.97 -10.24 -8.04
N GLY A 20 -8.01 -11.44 -8.63
CA GLY A 20 -7.28 -11.77 -9.86
C GLY A 20 -5.78 -11.49 -9.79
N VAL A 21 -5.28 -10.77 -10.81
CA VAL A 21 -3.85 -10.43 -10.95
C VAL A 21 -3.40 -9.43 -9.89
N GLU A 22 -4.25 -8.49 -9.49
CA GLU A 22 -3.90 -7.52 -8.45
C GLU A 22 -3.71 -8.21 -7.10
N LYS A 23 -4.59 -9.17 -6.75
CA LYS A 23 -4.38 -10.00 -5.55
C LYS A 23 -3.02 -10.71 -5.58
N TYR A 24 -2.68 -11.34 -6.71
CA TYR A 24 -1.38 -12.01 -6.85
C TYR A 24 -0.20 -11.03 -6.67
N ALA A 25 -0.28 -9.84 -7.28
CA ALA A 25 0.73 -8.80 -7.12
C ALA A 25 0.88 -8.35 -5.66
N VAL A 26 -0.23 -8.20 -4.93
CA VAL A 26 -0.23 -7.87 -3.50
C VAL A 26 0.41 -8.98 -2.68
N ASP A 27 0.06 -10.22 -2.93
CA ASP A 27 0.56 -11.37 -2.17
C ASP A 27 2.07 -11.57 -2.39
N GLU A 28 2.58 -11.38 -3.61
CA GLU A 28 4.01 -11.41 -3.89
C GLU A 28 4.74 -10.23 -3.26
N LEU A 29 4.19 -9.01 -3.36
CA LEU A 29 4.80 -7.85 -2.72
C LEU A 29 4.81 -7.98 -1.19
N TYR A 30 3.73 -8.51 -0.62
CA TYR A 30 3.64 -8.79 0.81
C TYR A 30 4.78 -9.71 1.23
N LYS A 31 5.00 -10.83 0.53
CA LYS A 31 6.11 -11.75 0.82
C LYS A 31 7.46 -11.07 0.70
N LEU A 32 7.64 -10.18 -0.28
CA LEU A 32 8.89 -9.45 -0.50
C LEU A 32 9.17 -8.41 0.58
N VAL A 33 8.16 -7.68 1.05
CA VAL A 33 8.34 -6.62 2.07
C VAL A 33 8.41 -7.21 3.47
N GLN A 34 7.57 -8.21 3.78
CA GLN A 34 7.46 -8.84 5.10
C GLN A 34 8.79 -9.37 5.64
N GLN A 35 9.68 -9.83 4.77
CA GLN A 35 11.01 -10.33 5.13
C GLN A 35 12.00 -9.23 5.57
N TYR A 36 11.71 -7.95 5.28
CA TYR A 36 12.52 -6.80 5.69
C TYR A 36 11.92 -6.03 6.87
N VAL A 37 10.72 -6.37 7.31
CA VAL A 37 10.03 -5.67 8.39
C VAL A 37 9.72 -6.62 9.57
N PRO A 38 10.03 -6.24 10.81
CA PRO A 38 9.86 -7.12 11.98
C PRO A 38 8.45 -7.02 12.59
N TYR A 39 7.43 -6.82 11.76
CA TYR A 39 6.03 -6.76 12.14
C TYR A 39 5.17 -7.30 11.00
N VAL A 40 3.93 -7.70 11.32
CA VAL A 40 2.96 -8.11 10.29
C VAL A 40 2.60 -6.89 9.44
N LEU A 41 2.88 -6.96 8.15
CA LEU A 41 2.64 -5.88 7.20
C LEU A 41 1.12 -5.64 7.06
N PRO A 42 0.58 -4.47 7.44
CA PRO A 42 -0.84 -4.21 7.29
C PRO A 42 -1.23 -4.03 5.82
N VAL A 43 -2.40 -4.56 5.47
CA VAL A 43 -3.06 -4.34 4.17
C VAL A 43 -4.38 -3.63 4.46
N PHE A 44 -4.54 -2.43 3.93
CA PHE A 44 -5.76 -1.62 4.07
C PHE A 44 -6.49 -1.55 2.75
N SER A 45 -7.82 -1.51 2.76
CA SER A 45 -8.61 -1.27 1.55
C SER A 45 -8.40 0.15 1.00
N ASP A 46 -8.67 0.34 -0.29
CA ASP A 46 -8.50 1.62 -0.98
C ASP A 46 -9.44 2.73 -0.48
N ASP A 47 -10.56 2.38 0.16
CA ASP A 47 -11.50 3.31 0.80
C ASP A 47 -11.08 3.77 2.20
N THR A 48 -9.95 3.28 2.70
CA THR A 48 -9.44 3.68 4.01
C THR A 48 -8.98 5.13 3.99
N ASP A 49 -9.39 5.93 4.98
CA ASP A 49 -9.02 7.34 5.11
C ASP A 49 -7.51 7.56 5.15
N SER A 50 -7.03 8.46 4.28
CA SER A 50 -5.65 8.92 4.19
C SER A 50 -5.05 9.38 5.52
N GLU A 51 -5.85 9.84 6.47
CA GLU A 51 -5.36 10.23 7.80
C GLU A 51 -4.74 9.06 8.57
N LYS A 52 -5.22 7.84 8.33
CA LYS A 52 -4.68 6.63 8.96
C LYS A 52 -3.28 6.28 8.47
N PHE A 53 -2.83 6.87 7.36
CA PHE A 53 -1.55 6.59 6.75
C PHE A 53 -0.46 7.63 7.04
N LYS A 54 -0.77 8.73 7.75
CA LYS A 54 0.15 9.86 7.96
C LYS A 54 1.50 9.46 8.59
N ASP A 55 1.49 8.44 9.44
CA ASP A 55 2.68 7.95 10.15
C ASP A 55 3.31 6.70 9.49
N TYR A 56 2.85 6.33 8.29
CA TYR A 56 3.26 5.12 7.58
C TYR A 56 3.95 5.44 6.25
N ASN A 57 4.89 4.58 5.86
CA ASN A 57 5.30 4.43 4.48
C ASN A 57 4.23 3.61 3.75
N VAL A 58 3.69 4.14 2.65
CA VAL A 58 2.54 3.52 1.98
C VAL A 58 2.95 3.00 0.61
N ILE A 59 2.55 1.76 0.33
CA ILE A 59 2.66 1.18 -1.00
C ILE A 59 1.26 1.07 -1.60
N PHE A 60 0.99 1.84 -2.64
CA PHE A 60 -0.24 1.73 -3.42
C PHE A 60 -0.04 0.74 -4.56
N ILE A 61 -0.98 -0.20 -4.71
CA ILE A 61 -0.95 -1.22 -5.75
C ILE A 61 -2.28 -1.20 -6.49
N GLY A 62 -2.24 -1.30 -7.81
CA GLY A 62 -3.43 -1.39 -8.65
C GLY A 62 -3.28 -0.54 -9.90
N THR A 63 -4.43 -0.17 -10.45
CA THR A 63 -4.57 0.69 -11.62
C THR A 63 -5.27 1.98 -11.23
N GLU A 64 -5.35 2.94 -12.15
CA GLU A 64 -6.17 4.14 -11.98
C GLU A 64 -7.66 3.82 -11.78
N GLU A 65 -8.14 2.69 -12.32
CA GLU A 65 -9.53 2.28 -12.21
C GLU A 65 -9.84 1.54 -10.91
N SER A 66 -8.83 0.89 -10.32
CA SER A 66 -9.00 0.04 -9.15
C SER A 66 -8.53 0.66 -7.85
N ASN A 67 -7.68 1.69 -7.89
CA ASN A 67 -7.15 2.34 -6.69
C ASN A 67 -7.33 3.86 -6.76
N MET A 68 -8.19 4.40 -5.89
CA MET A 68 -8.54 5.82 -5.90
C MET A 68 -7.34 6.75 -5.65
N TYR A 69 -6.34 6.30 -4.90
CA TYR A 69 -5.14 7.09 -4.62
C TYR A 69 -4.25 7.20 -5.86
N ILE A 70 -4.09 6.11 -6.61
CA ILE A 70 -3.37 6.11 -7.88
C ILE A 70 -4.04 7.07 -8.87
N ALA A 71 -5.38 7.01 -8.97
CA ALA A 71 -6.14 7.94 -9.81
C ALA A 71 -5.93 9.40 -9.40
N LYS A 72 -5.96 9.67 -8.09
CA LYS A 72 -5.73 11.02 -7.53
C LYS A 72 -4.31 11.51 -7.82
N PHE A 73 -3.28 10.69 -7.60
CA PHE A 73 -1.90 11.08 -7.84
C PHE A 73 -1.62 11.39 -9.31
N LYS A 74 -2.26 10.68 -10.24
CA LYS A 74 -2.20 11.05 -11.66
C LYS A 74 -2.87 12.39 -11.92
N LYS A 75 -4.08 12.59 -11.40
CA LYS A 75 -4.82 13.85 -11.56
C LYS A 75 -4.03 15.04 -11.00
N ASP A 76 -3.35 14.84 -9.89
CA ASP A 76 -2.52 15.84 -9.23
C ASP A 76 -1.12 15.99 -9.86
N GLY A 77 -0.79 15.19 -10.90
CA GLY A 77 0.48 15.25 -11.62
C GLY A 77 1.69 14.70 -10.85
N ILE A 78 1.47 13.92 -9.78
CA ILE A 78 2.51 13.31 -8.96
C ILE A 78 3.11 12.09 -9.67
N VAL A 79 2.30 11.34 -10.41
CA VAL A 79 2.73 10.18 -11.20
C VAL A 79 2.24 10.27 -12.64
N GLU A 80 3.06 9.81 -13.57
CA GLU A 80 2.71 9.69 -14.99
C GLU A 80 2.81 8.24 -15.45
N PHE A 81 1.77 7.75 -16.14
CA PHE A 81 1.77 6.42 -16.73
C PHE A 81 2.03 6.54 -18.23
N LYS A 82 3.15 5.97 -18.69
CA LYS A 82 3.42 5.83 -20.12
C LYS A 82 2.69 4.59 -20.64
N LYS A 83 1.96 4.76 -21.74
CA LYS A 83 1.35 3.66 -22.50
C LYS A 83 2.39 2.92 -23.32
#